data_AF-A0A8T4I4M4-F1
#
_entry.id   AF-A0A8T4I4M4-F1
#
_cell.length_a   1.000
_cell.length_b   1.000
_cell.length_c   1.000
_cell.angle_alpha   90.00
_cell.angle_beta   90.00
_cell.angle_gamma   90.00
#
_symmetry.space_group_name_H-M   'P 1'
#
loop_
_entity.id
_entity.type
_entity.pdbx_description
1 polymer ?
#
loop_
_entity_poly.entity_id
_entity_poly.type
_entity_poly.pdbx_seq_one_letter_code
_entity_poly.pdbx_strand_id
1 'polypeptide(L)' 'MDGTELVEFGHRAELPPTRDGVRYIVSLVVALGLVPRGRDDLLVPYREVRNSSGTVIGCR' A
#
# COMPACT_ATOMS: atom_id res chain seq x y z
N MET A 1 -2.26 -28.73 -6.21
CA MET A 1 -2.78 -27.36 -6.12
C MET A 1 -1.65 -26.43 -6.53
N ASP A 2 -1.77 -25.78 -7.68
CA ASP A 2 -0.67 -25.09 -8.40
C ASP A 2 -0.19 -23.76 -7.78
N GLY A 3 -0.43 -23.54 -6.48
CA GLY A 3 0.17 -22.45 -5.70
C GLY A 3 -0.08 -21.02 -6.22
N THR A 4 -0.99 -20.85 -7.18
CA THR A 4 -1.27 -19.58 -7.85
C THR A 4 -2.70 -19.16 -7.57
N GLU A 5 -2.85 -17.94 -7.05
CA GLU A 5 -4.13 -17.30 -6.76
C GLU A 5 -4.42 -16.25 -7.83
N LEU A 6 -5.65 -16.25 -8.34
CA LEU A 6 -6.10 -15.24 -9.30
C LEU A 6 -6.45 -13.96 -8.54
N VAL A 7 -5.59 -12.95 -8.62
CA VAL A 7 -5.81 -11.66 -7.95
C VAL A 7 -6.33 -10.64 -8.95
N GLU A 8 -7.57 -10.17 -8.76
CA GLU A 8 -8.13 -9.09 -9.58
C GLU A 8 -7.42 -7.77 -9.31
N PHE A 9 -7.24 -6.96 -10.37
CA PHE A 9 -6.74 -5.60 -10.21
C PHE A 9 -7.75 -4.77 -9.38
N GLY A 10 -7.30 -4.27 -8.23
CA GLY A 10 -8.18 -3.61 -7.26
C GLY A 10 -8.79 -4.56 -6.22
N HIS A 11 -8.43 -5.85 -6.23
CA HIS A 11 -8.69 -6.75 -5.12
C HIS A 11 -8.03 -6.20 -3.86
N ARG A 12 -8.87 -5.84 -2.90
CA ARG A 12 -8.44 -5.16 -1.68
C ARG A 12 -8.01 -6.24 -0.70
N ALA A 13 -6.71 -6.32 -0.39
CA ALA A 13 -6.33 -6.92 0.88
C ALA A 13 -7.12 -6.16 1.96
N GLU A 14 -7.92 -6.86 2.78
CA GLU A 14 -8.73 -6.23 3.82
C GLU A 14 -7.80 -5.47 4.76
N LEU A 15 -7.67 -4.16 4.54
CA LEU A 15 -6.92 -3.32 5.45
C LEU A 15 -7.64 -3.33 6.79
N PRO A 16 -6.89 -3.37 7.91
CA PRO A 16 -7.49 -3.22 9.22
C PRO A 16 -8.40 -1.98 9.28
N PRO A 17 -9.43 -2.02 10.14
CA PRO A 17 -10.28 -0.86 10.36
C PRO A 17 -9.46 0.33 10.87
N THR A 18 -9.97 1.52 10.61
CA THR A 18 -9.44 2.78 11.17
C THR A 18 -9.42 2.69 12.70
N ARG A 19 -8.34 3.20 13.30
CA ARG A 19 -8.18 3.27 14.76
C ARG A 19 -7.65 4.64 15.13
N ASP A 20 -8.20 5.21 16.20
CA ASP A 20 -7.75 6.52 16.68
C ASP A 20 -6.26 6.49 17.04
N GLY A 21 -5.55 7.56 16.65
CA GLY A 21 -4.10 7.67 16.83
C GLY A 21 -3.23 6.74 15.96
N VAL A 22 -3.80 5.90 15.10
CA VAL A 22 -3.05 4.96 14.23
C VAL A 22 -3.08 5.43 12.78
N ARG A 23 -1.94 5.31 12.09
CA ARG A 23 -1.82 5.52 10.65
C ARG A 23 -1.16 4.31 9.99
N TYR A 24 -1.58 3.97 8.78
CA TYR A 24 -1.02 2.84 8.03
C TYR A 24 -0.18 3.33 6.86
N ILE A 25 1.04 2.82 6.75
CA ILE A 25 1.89 3.07 5.58
C ILE A 25 1.52 2.05 4.50
N VAL A 26 1.12 2.53 3.33
CA VAL A 26 0.67 1.71 2.19
C VAL A 26 1.36 2.14 0.90
N SER A 27 1.25 1.33 -0.16
CA SER A 27 1.69 1.75 -1.49
C SER A 27 0.78 2.84 -2.07
N LEU A 28 1.30 3.64 -3.00
CA LEU A 28 0.54 4.72 -3.64
C LEU A 28 -0.77 4.24 -4.28
N VAL A 29 -0.74 3.08 -4.94
CA VAL A 29 -1.92 2.49 -5.61
C VAL A 29 -3.03 2.18 -4.61
N VAL A 30 -2.69 1.67 -3.41
CA VAL A 30 -3.65 1.39 -2.34
C VAL A 30 -4.27 2.68 -1.81
N ALA A 31 -3.46 3.72 -1.58
CA ALA A 31 -3.98 5.00 -1.11
C ALA A 31 -4.94 5.63 -2.14
N LEU A 32 -4.56 5.67 -3.42
CA LEU A 32 -5.40 6.24 -4.48
C LEU A 32 -6.75 5.50 -4.63
N GLY A 33 -6.77 4.18 -4.43
CA GLY A 33 -8.01 3.40 -4.48
C GLY A 33 -8.95 3.62 -3.29
N LEU A 34 -8.42 4.06 -2.14
CA LEU A 34 -9.16 4.06 -0.86
C LEU A 34 -9.43 5.44 -0.27
N VAL A 35 -8.63 6.45 -0.60
CA VAL A 35 -8.87 7.85 -0.18
C VAL A 35 -10.26 8.34 -0.65
N PRO A 36 -10.71 8.12 -1.91
CA PRO A 36 -12.05 8.51 -2.34
C PRO A 36 -13.18 7.78 -1.58
N ARG A 37 -12.86 6.69 -0.87
CA ARG A 37 -13.78 5.89 -0.07
C ARG A 37 -13.71 6.23 1.43
N GLY A 38 -13.08 7.36 1.79
CA GLY A 38 -13.06 7.90 3.14
C GLY A 38 -11.95 7.36 4.05
N ARG A 39 -10.88 6.76 3.51
CA ARG A 39 -9.70 6.38 4.29
C ARG A 39 -8.68 7.52 4.35
N ASP A 40 -8.69 8.26 5.45
CA ASP A 40 -7.81 9.41 5.74
C ASP A 40 -6.62 9.05 6.65
N ASP A 41 -6.56 7.81 7.13
CA ASP A 41 -5.52 7.24 7.99
C ASP A 41 -4.32 6.64 7.23
N LEU A 42 -4.28 6.81 5.90
CA LEU A 42 -3.28 6.21 5.03
C LEU A 42 -2.13 7.17 4.73
N LEU A 43 -0.90 6.67 4.87
CA LEU A 43 0.32 7.35 4.49
C LEU A 43 0.97 6.63 3.31
N VAL A 44 1.46 7.41 2.36
CA VAL A 44 2.28 6.90 1.26
C VAL A 44 3.72 7.34 1.47
N PRO A 45 4.71 6.43 1.37
CA PRO A 45 6.10 6.84 1.29
C PRO A 45 6.29 7.80 0.13
N TYR A 46 7.01 8.90 0.36
CA TYR A 46 7.18 9.95 -0.63
C TYR A 46 8.36 9.70 -1.57
N ARG A 47 9.29 8.80 -1.17
CA ARG A 47 10.52 8.55 -1.93
C ARG A 47 10.93 7.09 -1.90
N GLU A 48 11.16 6.53 -3.08
CA GLU A 48 11.82 5.23 -3.20
C GLU A 48 13.27 5.31 -2.72
N VAL A 49 13.68 4.32 -1.93
CA VAL A 49 15.06 4.10 -1.54
C VAL A 49 15.66 3.09 -2.52
N ARG A 50 16.71 3.51 -3.22
CA ARG A 50 17.39 2.70 -4.22
C ARG A 50 18.81 2.36 -3.77
N ASN A 51 19.27 1.15 -4.08
CA ASN A 51 20.67 0.78 -3.90
C ASN A 51 21.56 1.41 -4.99
N SER A 52 22.87 1.14 -4.96
CA SER A 52 23.84 1.67 -5.94
C SER A 52 23.60 1.22 -7.38
N SER A 53 22.91 0.10 -7.61
CA SER A 53 22.51 -0.37 -8.94
C SER A 53 21.18 0.24 -9.42
N GLY A 54 20.56 1.14 -8.65
CA GLY A 54 19.27 1.76 -8.97
C GLY A 54 18.05 0.90 -8.66
N THR A 55 18.24 -0.28 -8.06
CA THR A 55 17.15 -1.18 -7.65
C THR A 55 16.43 -0.61 -6.44
N VAL A 56 15.09 -0.58 -6.46
CA VAL A 56 14.28 -0.17 -5.30
C VAL A 56 14.41 -1.24 -4.22
N ILE A 57 14.89 -0.84 -3.04
CA ILE A 57 15.07 -1.71 -1.86
C ILE A 57 14.14 -1.33 -0.70
N GLY A 58 13.35 -0.27 -0.87
CA GLY A 58 12.40 0.20 0.14
C GLY A 58 11.86 1.56 -0.22
N CYS A 59 11.14 2.17 0.71
CA CYS A 59 10.57 3.51 0.55
C CYS A 59 10.69 4.30 1.87
N ARG A 60 10.83 5.62 1.77
CA ARG A 60 10.87 6.58 2.88
C ARG A 60 9.70 7.56 2.79
#